data_AF-A0A9E2JSI1-F1
#
_entry.id   AF-A0A9E2JSI1-F1
#
_cell.length_a   1.000
_cell.length_b   1.000
_cell.length_c   1.000
_cell.angle_alpha   90.00
_cell.angle_beta   90.00
_cell.angle_gamma   90.00
#
_symmetry.space_group_name_H-M   'P 1'
#
loop_
_entity.id
_entity.type
_entity.pdbx_description
1 polymer ?
#
loop_
_entity_poly.entity_id
_entity_poly.type
_entity_poly.pdbx_seq_one_letter_code
_entity_poly.pdbx_strand_id
1 'polypeptide(L)' 'MERLAIASWNLHRGRGRDGQVDPGRIHAALETGLLPHRPYIVALQEADDESPRQAGVLDAPPERP' A
#
# COMPACT_ATOMS: atom_id res chain seq x y z
N MET A 1 -16.68 5.14 -25.37
CA MET A 1 -16.95 5.13 -23.91
C MET A 1 -15.62 4.93 -23.22
N GLU A 2 -15.17 5.91 -22.44
CA GLU A 2 -14.00 5.72 -21.58
C GLU A 2 -14.39 4.84 -20.38
N ARG A 3 -13.50 3.91 -20.00
CA ARG A 3 -13.72 2.99 -18.88
C ARG A 3 -12.87 3.44 -17.69
N LEU A 4 -13.53 3.79 -16.59
CA LEU A 4 -12.86 4.06 -15.33
C LEU A 4 -12.54 2.73 -14.63
N ALA A 5 -11.25 2.43 -14.48
CA ALA A 5 -10.75 1.30 -13.69
C ALA A 5 -10.46 1.76 -12.26
N ILE A 6 -11.08 1.09 -11.27
CA ILE A 6 -10.92 1.35 -9.84
C ILE A 6 -10.48 0.05 -9.18
N ALA A 7 -9.56 0.15 -8.23
CA ALA A 7 -9.13 -0.99 -7.44
C ALA A 7 -9.24 -0.71 -5.94
N SER A 8 -9.48 -1.77 -5.19
CA SER A 8 -9.50 -1.79 -3.73
C SER A 8 -8.57 -2.89 -3.25
N TRP A 9 -7.69 -2.60 -2.29
CA TRP A 9 -6.70 -3.56 -1.82
C TRP A 9 -6.44 -3.42 -0.31
N ASN A 10 -6.55 -4.51 0.43
CA ASN A 10 -6.23 -4.57 1.85
C ASN A 10 -4.74 -4.92 2.05
N LEU A 11 -3.99 -4.04 2.71
CA LEU A 11 -2.55 -4.21 2.93
C LEU A 11 -2.23 -5.20 4.07
N HIS A 12 -3.24 -5.62 4.84
CA HIS A 12 -3.07 -6.42 6.04
C HIS A 12 -2.04 -5.80 7.00
N ARG A 13 -2.09 -4.46 7.16
CA ARG A 13 -1.11 -3.65 7.91
C ARG A 13 0.35 -3.86 7.47
N GLY A 14 0.55 -4.22 6.21
CA GLY A 14 1.86 -4.52 5.66
C GLY A 14 2.47 -5.83 6.15
N ARG A 15 1.70 -6.69 6.83
CA ARG A 15 2.21 -7.89 7.49
C ARG A 15 2.22 -9.09 6.53
N GLY A 16 3.43 -9.58 6.24
CA GLY A 16 3.63 -10.79 5.46
C GLY A 16 3.18 -12.07 6.20
N ARG A 17 3.15 -13.19 5.48
CA ARG A 17 2.88 -14.53 6.08
C ARG A 17 3.93 -14.93 7.12
N ASP A 18 5.12 -14.33 7.06
CA ASP A 18 6.21 -14.46 8.02
C ASP A 18 6.05 -13.54 9.23
N GLY A 19 4.96 -12.78 9.29
CA GLY A 19 4.64 -11.87 10.38
C GLY A 19 5.45 -10.57 10.38
N GLN A 20 6.29 -10.33 9.37
CA GLN A 20 7.12 -9.13 9.25
C GLN A 20 6.39 -8.01 8.52
N VAL A 21 6.65 -6.76 8.93
CA VAL A 21 6.20 -5.54 8.23
C VAL A 21 7.40 -4.93 7.53
N ASP A 22 7.33 -4.84 6.20
CA ASP A 22 8.40 -4.34 5.34
C ASP A 22 7.77 -3.47 4.23
N PRO A 23 7.88 -2.13 4.32
CA PRO A 23 7.32 -1.22 3.31
C PRO A 23 7.78 -1.55 1.88
N GLY A 24 9.03 -1.98 1.70
CA GLY A 24 9.57 -2.34 0.39
C GLY A 24 8.82 -3.51 -0.25
N ARG A 25 8.39 -4.48 0.56
CA ARG A 25 7.55 -5.60 0.07
C ARG A 25 6.16 -5.16 -0.32
N ILE A 26 5.59 -4.18 0.39
CA ILE A 26 4.29 -3.61 0.05
C ILE A 26 4.37 -2.91 -1.31
N HIS A 27 5.40 -2.07 -1.51
CA HIS A 27 5.66 -1.44 -2.82
C HIS A 27 5.76 -2.48 -3.94
N ALA A 28 6.58 -3.51 -3.77
CA ALA A 28 6.73 -4.58 -4.76
C ALA A 28 5.41 -5.32 -5.04
N ALA A 29 4.58 -5.55 -4.02
CA ALA A 29 3.26 -6.18 -4.18
C ALA A 29 2.28 -5.30 -4.98
N LEU A 30 2.27 -3.98 -4.72
CA LEU A 30 1.46 -3.02 -5.48
C LEU A 30 1.94 -2.92 -6.94
N GLU A 31 3.25 -2.87 -7.16
CA GLU A 31 3.84 -2.84 -8.50
C GLU A 31 3.51 -4.08 -9.32
N THR A 32 3.55 -5.26 -8.71
CA THR A 32 3.30 -6.52 -9.43
C THR A 32 1.81 -6.84 -9.58
N GLY A 33 1.00 -6.49 -8.57
CA GLY A 33 -0.42 -6.88 -8.54
C GLY A 33 -1.41 -5.81 -8.98
N LEU A 34 -1.10 -4.52 -8.84
CA LEU A 34 -2.02 -3.42 -9.21
C LEU A 34 -1.61 -2.70 -10.48
N LEU A 35 -0.31 -2.39 -10.63
CA LEU A 35 0.19 -1.60 -11.75
C LEU A 35 -0.17 -2.17 -13.14
N PRO A 36 -0.17 -3.50 -13.38
CA PRO A 36 -0.57 -4.06 -14.68
C PRO A 36 -2.00 -3.74 -15.08
N HIS A 37 -2.89 -3.50 -14.11
CA HIS A 37 -4.29 -3.17 -14.34
C HIS A 37 -4.53 -1.66 -14.58
N ARG A 38 -3.50 -0.83 -14.39
CA ARG A 38 -3.54 0.63 -14.57
C ARG A 38 -4.82 1.28 -13.99
N PRO A 39 -5.15 1.02 -12.71
CA PRO A 39 -6.30 1.68 -12.09
C PRO A 39 -6.08 3.19 -12.02
N TYR A 40 -7.15 3.95 -12.24
CA TYR A 40 -7.16 5.41 -12.05
C TYR A 40 -7.26 5.79 -10.58
N ILE A 41 -7.92 4.95 -9.79
CA ILE A 41 -8.15 5.14 -8.36
C ILE A 41 -7.80 3.85 -7.65
N VAL A 42 -7.03 3.95 -6.58
CA VAL A 42 -6.71 2.85 -5.66
C VAL A 42 -7.17 3.24 -4.26
N ALA A 43 -8.03 2.42 -3.67
CA ALA A 43 -8.42 2.53 -2.27
C ALA A 43 -7.69 1.46 -1.45
N LEU A 44 -6.87 1.89 -0.49
CA LEU A 44 -6.09 0.98 0.38
C LEU A 44 -6.78 0.84 1.74
N GLN A 45 -6.87 -0.39 2.24
CA GLN A 45 -7.36 -0.70 3.60
C GLN A 45 -6.22 -1.18 4.50
N GLU A 46 -6.37 -0.95 5.81
CA GLU A 46 -5.37 -1.31 6.82
C GLU A 46 -3.98 -0.77 6.46
N ALA A 47 -3.94 0.48 6.00
CA ALA A 47 -2.71 1.17 5.64
C ALA A 47 -2.04 1.88 6.82
N ASP A 48 -2.57 1.70 8.02
CA ASP A 48 -2.03 2.17 9.30
C ASP A 48 -1.09 1.14 9.92
N ASP A 49 -0.09 1.62 10.64
CA ASP A 49 0.74 0.81 11.52
C ASP A 49 0.05 0.56 12.89
N GLU A 50 0.53 -0.42 13.66
CA GLU A 50 0.04 -0.65 15.02
C GLU A 50 0.60 0.37 16.04
N SER A 51 1.17 1.50 15.57
CA SER A 51 1.79 2.46 16.47
C SER A 51 0.76 3.38 17.14
N PRO A 52 1.05 3.90 18.34
CA PRO A 52 0.23 4.93 18.97
C PRO A 52 0.14 6.24 18.16
N ARG A 53 1.05 6.44 17.18
CA ARG A 53 1.08 7.63 16.34
C ARG A 53 0.17 7.54 15.13
N GLN A 54 -0.42 6.37 14.84
CA GLN A 54 -1.22 6.11 13.64
C GLN A 54 -0.48 6.56 12.37
N ALA A 55 0.76 6.10 12.18
CA ALA A 55 1.50 6.40 10.97
C ALA A 55 1.07 5.43 9.85
N GLY A 56 1.12 5.88 8.60
CA GLY A 56 0.87 5.02 7.46
C GLY A 56 2.01 4.05 7.22
N VAL A 57 1.72 2.79 6.86
CA VAL A 57 2.75 1.80 6.45
C VAL A 57 3.52 2.19 5.19
N LEU A 58 3.02 3.19 4.47
CA LEU A 58 3.63 3.79 3.27
C LEU A 58 4.17 5.20 3.52
N ASP A 59 4.15 5.71 4.76
CA ASP A 59 4.71 7.02 5.06
C ASP A 59 6.23 6.96 4.89
N ALA A 60 6.73 7.62 3.85
CA ALA A 60 8.16 7.81 3.68
C ALA A 60 8.68 8.75 4.80
N PRO A 61 9.89 8.51 5.34
CA PRO A 61 10.53 9.54 6.17
C PRO A 61 10.65 10.83 5.34
N PRO A 62 10.48 12.01 5.96
CA PRO A 62 10.61 13.27 5.25
C PRO A 62 11.97 13.31 4.54
N GLU A 63 11.99 13.79 3.29
CA GLU A 63 13.24 14.00 2.56
C GLU A 63 14.19 14.81 3.45
N ARG A 64 15.41 14.29 3.65
CA ARG A 64 16.43 15.01 4.40
C ARG A 64 16.82 16.24 3.57
N PRO A 65 16.83 17.45 4.17
CA PRO A 65 17.21 18.67 3.46
C PRO A 65 18.66 18.64 2.98
#